data_AF-A0A1V6I7P4-F1
#
_entry.id   AF-A0A1V6I7P4-F1
#
_cell.length_a   1.000
_cell.length_b   1.000
_cell.length_c   1.000
_cell.angle_alpha   90.00
_cell.angle_beta   90.00
_cell.angle_gamma   90.00
#
_symmetry.space_group_name_H-M   'P 1'
#
loop_
_entity.id
_entity.type
_entity.pdbx_description
1 polymer ?
#
loop_
_entity_poly.entity_id
_entity_poly.type
_entity_poly.pdbx_seq_one_letter_code
_entity_poly.pdbx_strand_id
1 'polypeptide(L)'
;MKTRICYLLIFFILFLSFSSCIKDNFDFDKWDKEINYEAGFAAPAVWGNLSFTDALERFDSTGLLIKNDEGYVSMQYKTRVSSAAVQEIIYLNDQTASGSIPSVIFNFSGFDQFGDTISHTISQNVPFTMFNPEAEIDSILLKSGIADIRTTSTYGHSAKLYVTFPSITKNGQAFTRTFTYVPGGGSVHSLGNDFAGYKIDLTQTAANFNEIPIELKLTLFFSGNGVPNTGSIDFSIDMKDMTYKTMHGYFGLNTLFFESDTINISLFNTDDWTIERYRFEDPKLEVFYTNSYGVPSQFYFTHMMAASAVDGTEYSIIDYGVGLPIGESNPYDISYSTNYGDVMIDSLKLSRNNSNINDIVNKRPKWIQFKAKATTNPAGNSHNNFVADNSKIDVEVVMEFPLWGYIYNFDLRDTLDIDLTDLFSEDNPITRALLRTEFNNGFPVEAISQIYITDKYYNILDSVFTAGPEQLIGPAKVDANGKVTDFTQKITKIEYDLDRLEKVRGGKYIILRVHGYTTDAANDKVVKIYTDYQIKFDIGFEVDVKYDGPIDSIGK
;
A
#
# COMPACT_ATOMS: atom_id res chain seq x y z
N MET A 1 -48.17 -31.57 42.19
CA MET A 1 -48.15 -33.04 42.30
C MET A 1 -49.44 -33.68 41.78
N LYS A 2 -49.90 -33.33 40.56
CA LYS A 2 -51.15 -33.85 39.96
C LYS A 2 -51.06 -34.13 38.44
N THR A 3 -49.85 -34.18 37.87
CA THR A 3 -49.66 -34.38 36.41
C THR A 3 -48.82 -35.61 36.06
N ARG A 4 -48.39 -36.41 37.05
CA ARG A 4 -47.72 -37.71 36.83
C ARG A 4 -48.63 -38.93 37.01
N ILE A 5 -49.89 -38.73 37.39
CA ILE A 5 -50.86 -39.82 37.64
C ILE A 5 -51.69 -40.15 36.37
N CYS A 6 -51.90 -39.20 35.44
CA CYS A 6 -52.57 -39.50 34.16
C CYS A 6 -51.72 -40.35 33.20
N TYR A 7 -50.41 -40.10 33.12
CA TYR A 7 -49.53 -40.87 32.23
C TYR A 7 -49.34 -42.32 32.71
N LEU A 8 -49.38 -42.57 34.02
CA LEU A 8 -49.27 -43.92 34.59
C LEU A 8 -50.57 -44.72 34.42
N LEU A 9 -51.75 -44.07 34.42
CA LEU A 9 -53.03 -44.73 34.19
C LEU A 9 -53.24 -45.07 32.70
N ILE A 10 -52.77 -44.22 31.78
CA ILE A 10 -52.83 -44.47 30.33
C ILE A 10 -51.84 -45.58 29.94
N PHE A 11 -50.64 -45.62 30.55
CA PHE A 11 -49.67 -46.68 30.30
C PHE A 11 -50.13 -48.04 30.88
N PHE A 12 -50.87 -48.04 32.01
CA PHE A 12 -51.41 -49.27 32.61
C PHE A 12 -52.65 -49.81 31.88
N ILE A 13 -53.47 -48.93 31.28
CA ILE A 13 -54.60 -49.36 30.42
C ILE A 13 -54.09 -49.89 29.07
N LEU A 14 -52.99 -49.35 28.52
CA LEU A 14 -52.38 -49.90 27.30
C LEU A 14 -51.77 -51.29 27.54
N PHE A 15 -51.17 -51.52 28.71
CA PHE A 15 -50.55 -52.81 29.07
C PHE A 15 -51.58 -53.93 29.36
N LEU A 16 -52.81 -53.59 29.75
CA LEU A 16 -53.88 -54.56 30.02
C LEU A 16 -54.62 -55.05 28.77
N SER A 17 -54.32 -54.50 27.59
CA SER A 17 -54.88 -54.96 26.30
C SER A 17 -54.15 -56.18 25.72
N PHE A 18 -53.04 -56.63 26.31
CA PHE A 18 -52.20 -57.73 25.80
C PHE A 18 -52.43 -59.09 26.50
N SER A 19 -53.63 -59.35 27.03
CA SER A 19 -53.94 -60.66 27.65
C SER A 19 -55.22 -61.31 27.12
N SER A 20 -55.45 -61.21 25.81
CA SER A 20 -56.30 -62.14 25.07
C SER A 20 -55.43 -63.01 24.18
N CYS A 21 -55.07 -64.19 24.70
CA CYS A 21 -54.40 -65.24 23.96
C CYS A 21 -55.43 -65.92 23.04
N ILE A 22 -55.64 -65.40 21.83
CA ILE A 22 -56.11 -66.22 20.72
C ILE A 22 -54.85 -66.87 20.16
N LYS A 23 -54.74 -68.18 20.37
CA LYS A 23 -53.68 -69.01 19.80
C LYS A 23 -54.04 -69.32 18.34
N ASP A 24 -54.18 -68.27 17.54
CA ASP A 24 -54.17 -68.39 16.10
C ASP A 24 -52.71 -68.49 15.69
N ASN A 25 -52.36 -69.61 15.06
CA ASN A 25 -51.09 -69.78 14.38
C ASN A 25 -51.04 -68.75 13.24
N PHE A 26 -50.57 -67.55 13.55
CA PHE A 26 -50.08 -66.61 12.55
C PHE A 26 -48.81 -67.22 11.96
N ASP A 27 -48.99 -67.84 10.81
CA ASP A 27 -47.91 -68.32 9.95
C ASP A 27 -47.28 -67.08 9.30
N PHE A 28 -46.39 -66.40 10.02
CA PHE A 28 -45.68 -65.20 9.56
C PHE A 28 -44.79 -65.47 8.32
N ASP A 29 -44.62 -66.73 7.93
CA ASP A 29 -43.98 -67.12 6.68
C ASP A 29 -44.87 -66.92 5.44
N LYS A 30 -46.15 -66.52 5.62
CA LYS A 30 -47.09 -66.19 4.53
C LYS A 30 -47.37 -64.71 4.36
N TRP A 31 -46.78 -63.85 5.17
CA TRP A 31 -46.79 -62.42 4.88
C TRP A 31 -45.78 -62.17 3.78
N ASP A 32 -46.19 -61.41 2.76
CA ASP A 32 -45.25 -60.87 1.81
C ASP A 32 -44.23 -60.07 2.63
N LYS A 33 -42.99 -60.55 2.68
CA LYS A 33 -41.95 -59.91 3.49
C LYS A 33 -41.56 -58.57 2.88
N GLU A 34 -42.00 -58.29 1.66
CA GLU A 34 -41.81 -57.06 0.93
C GLU A 34 -42.74 -55.95 1.44
N ILE A 35 -42.14 -54.87 1.94
CA ILE A 35 -42.83 -53.62 2.23
C ILE A 35 -42.70 -52.71 1.02
N ASN A 36 -43.81 -52.10 0.60
CA ASN A 36 -43.82 -50.96 -0.30
C ASN A 36 -44.05 -49.69 0.54
N TYR A 37 -43.01 -48.88 0.72
CA TYR A 37 -43.06 -47.67 1.54
C TYR A 37 -42.75 -46.45 0.68
N GLU A 38 -43.68 -45.50 0.63
CA GLU A 38 -43.54 -44.20 -0.04
C GLU A 38 -43.74 -43.08 0.99
N ALA A 39 -42.76 -42.18 1.10
CA ALA A 39 -42.85 -41.02 1.99
C ALA A 39 -42.09 -39.81 1.43
N GLY A 40 -42.63 -38.61 1.66
CA GLY A 40 -41.97 -37.34 1.37
C GLY A 40 -41.41 -36.71 2.63
N PHE A 41 -40.16 -36.26 2.60
CA PHE A 41 -39.48 -35.59 3.69
C PHE A 41 -39.01 -34.21 3.25
N ALA A 42 -39.28 -33.17 4.06
CA ALA A 42 -38.75 -31.83 3.82
C ALA A 42 -37.89 -31.38 5.00
N ALA A 43 -36.72 -30.82 4.73
CA ALA A 43 -35.81 -30.31 5.74
C ALA A 43 -35.15 -28.99 5.30
N PRO A 44 -34.99 -28.01 6.21
CA PRO A 44 -34.11 -26.88 5.95
C PRO A 44 -32.67 -27.38 5.90
N ALA A 45 -31.91 -26.94 4.90
CA ALA A 45 -30.49 -27.25 4.81
C ALA A 45 -29.63 -26.10 5.30
N VAL A 46 -29.84 -24.90 4.75
CA VAL A 46 -29.01 -23.73 5.06
C VAL A 46 -29.88 -22.48 5.04
N TRP A 47 -29.78 -21.65 6.07
CA TRP A 47 -30.36 -20.31 6.09
C TRP A 47 -29.32 -19.32 6.61
N GLY A 48 -29.43 -18.05 6.20
CA GLY A 48 -28.47 -17.05 6.59
C GLY A 48 -28.86 -15.63 6.21
N ASN A 49 -28.09 -14.69 6.75
CA ASN A 49 -28.12 -13.28 6.38
C ASN A 49 -26.68 -12.87 6.07
N LEU A 50 -26.45 -12.38 4.86
CA LEU A 50 -25.15 -11.89 4.42
C LEU A 50 -25.27 -10.37 4.25
N SER A 51 -24.68 -9.61 5.16
CA SER A 51 -24.53 -8.16 4.98
C SER A 51 -23.31 -7.85 4.13
N PHE A 52 -23.28 -6.66 3.50
CA PHE A 52 -22.10 -6.21 2.78
C PHE A 52 -20.88 -6.07 3.70
N THR A 53 -21.10 -5.60 4.93
CA THR A 53 -20.04 -5.44 5.94
C THR A 53 -19.41 -6.80 6.29
N ASP A 54 -20.22 -7.84 6.48
CA ASP A 54 -19.70 -9.20 6.72
C ASP A 54 -18.89 -9.72 5.52
N ALA A 55 -19.31 -9.38 4.30
CA ALA A 55 -18.58 -9.74 3.09
C ALA A 55 -17.22 -9.02 2.99
N LEU A 56 -17.17 -7.73 3.35
CA LEU A 56 -15.92 -6.97 3.41
C LEU A 56 -14.91 -7.59 4.38
N GLU A 57 -15.32 -7.79 5.64
CA GLU A 57 -14.44 -8.32 6.68
C GLU A 57 -13.92 -9.73 6.36
N ARG A 58 -14.73 -10.52 5.65
CA ARG A 58 -14.43 -11.94 5.39
C ARG A 58 -13.68 -12.20 4.09
N PHE A 59 -13.88 -11.36 3.07
CA PHE A 59 -13.36 -11.62 1.72
C PHE A 59 -12.42 -10.54 1.19
N ASP A 60 -12.33 -9.37 1.82
CA ASP A 60 -11.40 -8.32 1.40
C ASP A 60 -10.24 -8.12 2.40
N SER A 61 -9.26 -9.01 2.33
CA SER A 61 -8.00 -8.86 3.08
C SER A 61 -7.06 -7.82 2.49
N THR A 62 -7.38 -7.29 1.30
CA THR A 62 -6.54 -6.35 0.54
C THR A 62 -6.91 -4.89 0.76
N GLY A 63 -8.08 -4.62 1.34
CA GLY A 63 -8.63 -3.28 1.50
C GLY A 63 -9.04 -2.65 0.16
N LEU A 64 -9.39 -3.48 -0.82
CA LEU A 64 -9.86 -3.06 -2.13
C LEU A 64 -11.23 -2.38 -2.04
N LEU A 65 -12.09 -2.75 -1.11
CA LEU A 65 -13.41 -2.18 -0.93
C LEU A 65 -13.43 -1.32 0.32
N ILE A 66 -13.80 -0.05 0.13
CA ILE A 66 -13.85 0.95 1.19
C ILE A 66 -15.25 1.53 1.32
N LYS A 67 -15.56 2.02 2.51
CA LYS A 67 -16.72 2.87 2.75
C LYS A 67 -16.29 4.32 2.59
N ASN A 68 -16.98 5.08 1.74
CA ASN A 68 -16.73 6.52 1.63
C ASN A 68 -17.52 7.34 2.65
N ASP A 69 -17.30 8.66 2.63
CA ASP A 69 -17.92 9.62 3.57
C ASP A 69 -19.46 9.66 3.48
N GLU A 70 -20.04 9.35 2.31
CA GLU A 70 -21.50 9.27 2.12
C GLU A 70 -22.08 7.90 2.54
N GLY A 71 -21.21 6.96 2.92
CA GLY A 71 -21.57 5.63 3.41
C GLY A 71 -21.86 4.59 2.34
N TYR A 72 -21.68 4.94 1.06
CA TYR A 72 -21.70 3.95 -0.03
C TYR A 72 -20.30 3.37 -0.23
N VAL A 73 -20.24 2.28 -0.98
CA VAL A 73 -19.02 1.49 -1.17
C VAL A 73 -18.25 2.02 -2.37
N SER A 74 -16.92 1.97 -2.32
CA SER A 74 -16.03 2.20 -3.47
C SER A 74 -14.96 1.11 -3.55
N MET A 75 -14.50 0.81 -4.76
CA MET A 75 -13.25 0.04 -4.98
C MET A 75 -12.06 0.99 -5.00
N GLN A 76 -10.96 0.67 -4.32
CA GLN A 76 -9.76 1.47 -4.19
C GLN A 76 -8.53 0.68 -4.67
N TYR A 77 -7.88 1.19 -5.71
CA TYR A 77 -6.58 0.72 -6.18
C TYR A 77 -5.53 1.77 -5.83
N LYS A 78 -4.39 1.37 -5.26
CA LYS A 78 -3.35 2.33 -4.85
C LYS A 78 -1.95 1.82 -5.09
N THR A 79 -1.03 2.74 -5.26
CA THR A 79 0.42 2.47 -5.19
C THR A 79 1.16 3.63 -4.54
N ARG A 80 2.40 3.38 -4.11
CA ARG A 80 3.24 4.35 -3.42
C ARG A 80 4.61 4.44 -4.07
N VAL A 81 5.06 5.66 -4.31
CA VAL A 81 6.42 5.96 -4.75
C VAL A 81 7.09 6.92 -3.77
N SER A 82 8.40 6.78 -3.63
CA SER A 82 9.23 7.68 -2.82
C SER A 82 10.24 8.38 -3.70
N SER A 83 10.63 9.60 -3.33
CA SER A 83 11.79 10.25 -3.91
C SER A 83 13.05 9.43 -3.64
N ALA A 84 14.08 9.58 -4.47
CA ALA A 84 15.43 9.11 -4.14
C ALA A 84 15.87 9.60 -2.74
N ALA A 85 16.79 8.85 -2.11
CA ALA A 85 17.30 9.20 -0.79
C ALA A 85 17.97 10.57 -0.83
N VAL A 86 17.69 11.43 0.15
CA VAL A 86 18.20 12.81 0.18
C VAL A 86 19.73 12.88 0.11
N GLN A 87 20.45 11.89 0.64
CA GLN A 87 21.91 11.83 0.57
C GLN A 87 22.47 11.52 -0.81
N GLU A 88 21.66 11.01 -1.75
CA GLU A 88 22.12 10.81 -3.12
C GLU A 88 22.12 12.14 -3.90
N ILE A 89 21.36 13.13 -3.43
CA ILE A 89 21.15 14.41 -4.11
C ILE A 89 21.89 15.52 -3.37
N ILE A 90 21.73 15.56 -2.05
CA ILE A 90 22.31 16.53 -1.15
C ILE A 90 23.36 15.80 -0.33
N TYR A 91 24.60 15.78 -0.78
CA TYR A 91 25.73 15.09 -0.14
C TYR A 91 26.83 16.08 0.27
N LEU A 92 27.77 15.62 1.08
CA LEU A 92 28.96 16.39 1.44
C LEU A 92 30.16 15.85 0.68
N ASN A 93 30.86 16.72 -0.05
CA ASN A 93 32.13 16.36 -0.69
C ASN A 93 33.24 16.24 0.35
N ASP A 94 34.27 15.45 0.02
CA ASP A 94 35.55 15.53 0.69
C ASP A 94 36.14 16.94 0.53
N GLN A 95 36.70 17.49 1.61
CA GLN A 95 37.26 18.83 1.65
C GLN A 95 38.76 18.74 1.89
N THR A 96 39.52 19.63 1.26
CA THR A 96 40.97 19.70 1.47
C THR A 96 41.42 21.15 1.61
N ALA A 97 42.38 21.38 2.50
CA ALA A 97 43.05 22.67 2.66
C ALA A 97 44.54 22.45 2.86
N SER A 98 45.36 23.32 2.28
CA SER A 98 46.80 23.28 2.49
C SER A 98 47.38 24.69 2.50
N GLY A 99 48.56 24.83 3.10
CA GLY A 99 49.24 26.10 3.19
C GLY A 99 50.62 25.96 3.83
N SER A 100 51.29 27.11 3.96
CA SER A 100 52.63 27.20 4.56
C SER A 100 52.72 28.41 5.48
N ILE A 101 53.43 28.25 6.59
CA ILE A 101 53.71 29.29 7.59
C ILE A 101 55.22 29.62 7.54
N PRO A 102 55.66 30.53 6.66
CA PRO A 102 57.07 30.81 6.45
C PRO A 102 57.66 31.74 7.52
N SER A 103 58.96 31.60 7.78
CA SER A 103 59.71 32.40 8.76
C SER A 103 59.61 33.92 8.57
N VAL A 104 59.36 34.40 7.35
CA VAL A 104 59.26 35.85 7.03
C VAL A 104 58.14 36.58 7.77
N ILE A 105 57.13 35.86 8.30
CA ILE A 105 56.03 36.46 9.07
C ILE A 105 56.44 36.83 10.51
N PHE A 106 57.59 36.34 10.97
CA PHE A 106 58.09 36.54 12.32
C PHE A 106 59.09 37.69 12.38
N ASN A 107 59.04 38.47 13.47
CA ASN A 107 60.09 39.44 13.80
C ASN A 107 61.03 38.84 14.86
N PHE A 108 62.16 38.28 14.43
CA PHE A 108 63.13 37.63 15.33
C PHE A 108 63.99 38.59 16.17
N SER A 109 63.68 39.89 16.21
CA SER A 109 64.38 40.83 17.09
C SER A 109 64.20 40.41 18.56
N GLY A 110 65.32 40.21 19.28
CA GLY A 110 65.32 39.78 20.67
C GLY A 110 64.97 38.31 20.90
N PHE A 111 65.07 37.47 19.87
CA PHE A 111 64.97 36.01 19.97
C PHE A 111 66.38 35.40 19.87
N ASP A 112 67.18 35.55 20.93
CA ASP A 112 68.62 35.25 20.94
C ASP A 112 69.14 34.60 22.24
N GLN A 113 68.28 34.34 23.22
CA GLN A 113 68.66 33.72 24.49
C GLN A 113 67.74 32.55 24.88
N PHE A 114 68.27 31.67 25.73
CA PHE A 114 67.53 30.52 26.21
C PHE A 114 66.28 30.96 26.99
N GLY A 115 65.13 30.39 26.63
CA GLY A 115 63.82 30.73 27.21
C GLY A 115 62.99 31.69 26.35
N ASP A 116 63.58 32.33 25.33
CA ASP A 116 62.84 33.18 24.42
C ASP A 116 61.81 32.38 23.62
N THR A 117 60.65 33.01 23.40
CA THR A 117 59.59 32.49 22.54
C THR A 117 59.08 33.60 21.62
N ILE A 118 58.71 33.22 20.41
CA ILE A 118 58.01 34.11 19.49
C ILE A 118 56.80 33.40 18.93
N SER A 119 55.69 34.11 18.77
CA SER A 119 54.44 33.53 18.26
C SER A 119 53.83 34.40 17.18
N HIS A 120 53.19 33.74 16.22
CA HIS A 120 52.37 34.39 15.19
C HIS A 120 51.08 33.59 15.02
N THR A 121 49.97 34.28 14.74
CA THR A 121 48.66 33.66 14.49
C THR A 121 48.19 34.07 13.11
N ILE A 122 47.84 33.09 12.29
CA ILE A 122 47.26 33.28 10.96
C ILE A 122 45.83 32.77 11.00
N SER A 123 44.90 33.52 10.41
CA SER A 123 43.56 33.03 10.09
C SER A 123 43.49 32.77 8.59
N GLN A 124 43.06 31.58 8.20
CA GLN A 124 42.79 31.22 6.82
C GLN A 124 41.33 30.82 6.70
N ASN A 125 40.64 31.39 5.72
CA ASN A 125 39.31 30.95 5.37
C ASN A 125 39.41 29.89 4.27
N VAL A 126 38.70 28.78 4.46
CA VAL A 126 38.69 27.64 3.55
C VAL A 126 37.30 27.50 2.96
N PRO A 127 37.13 27.64 1.63
CA PRO A 127 35.86 27.35 0.97
C PRO A 127 35.42 25.91 1.22
N PHE A 128 34.14 25.72 1.51
CA PHE A 128 33.52 24.42 1.70
C PHE A 128 32.71 24.06 0.46
N THR A 129 33.18 23.06 -0.28
CA THR A 129 32.58 22.64 -1.56
C THR A 129 31.27 21.89 -1.35
N MET A 130 30.17 22.43 -1.86
CA MET A 130 28.83 21.83 -1.77
C MET A 130 28.49 20.93 -2.97
N PHE A 131 27.44 20.11 -2.83
CA PHE A 131 26.91 19.18 -3.84
C PHE A 131 26.47 19.89 -5.14
N ASN A 132 26.12 21.17 -5.07
CA ASN A 132 25.89 22.02 -6.24
C ASN A 132 26.48 23.43 -5.98
N PRO A 133 26.76 24.22 -7.03
CA PRO A 133 27.41 25.53 -6.90
C PRO A 133 26.47 26.67 -6.45
N GLU A 134 25.15 26.47 -6.45
CA GLU A 134 24.17 27.47 -6.02
C GLU A 134 23.83 27.37 -4.53
N ALA A 135 24.15 26.25 -3.89
CA ALA A 135 23.86 26.03 -2.48
C ALA A 135 24.66 27.02 -1.63
N GLU A 136 23.99 27.66 -0.66
CA GLU A 136 24.55 28.57 0.35
C GLU A 136 24.16 27.98 1.72
N ILE A 137 25.01 27.13 2.28
CA ILE A 137 24.72 26.39 3.51
C ILE A 137 25.28 27.15 4.72
N ASP A 138 24.43 27.27 5.74
CA ASP A 138 24.73 27.97 6.99
C ASP A 138 25.37 27.06 8.02
N SER A 139 24.79 25.86 8.21
CA SER A 139 25.28 24.95 9.24
C SER A 139 24.97 23.49 8.95
N ILE A 140 25.85 22.63 9.45
CA ILE A 140 25.81 21.18 9.26
C ILE A 140 26.01 20.51 10.63
N LEU A 141 25.12 19.61 11.01
CA LEU A 141 25.37 18.68 12.11
C LEU A 141 25.84 17.36 11.51
N LEU A 142 27.09 16.97 11.78
CA LEU A 142 27.67 15.75 11.21
C LEU A 142 27.16 14.50 11.92
N LYS A 143 26.79 13.49 11.12
CA LYS A 143 26.49 12.12 11.54
C LYS A 143 27.77 11.27 11.53
N SER A 144 28.63 11.47 10.54
CA SER A 144 29.96 10.86 10.45
C SER A 144 30.93 11.80 9.71
N GLY A 145 32.22 11.51 9.82
CA GLY A 145 33.28 12.17 9.08
C GLY A 145 34.63 11.95 9.76
N ILE A 146 35.71 12.09 9.00
CA ILE A 146 37.08 11.97 9.50
C ILE A 146 37.87 13.20 9.08
N ALA A 147 38.59 13.82 10.01
CA ALA A 147 39.60 14.81 9.70
C ALA A 147 41.01 14.26 9.88
N ASP A 148 41.85 14.45 8.87
CA ASP A 148 43.28 14.17 8.89
C ASP A 148 44.05 15.48 8.79
N ILE A 149 45.06 15.66 9.64
CA ILE A 149 45.94 16.82 9.58
C ILE A 149 47.38 16.32 9.49
N ARG A 150 48.09 16.76 8.46
CA ARG A 150 49.51 16.46 8.25
C ARG A 150 50.29 17.76 8.26
N THR A 151 51.41 17.77 8.95
CA THR A 151 52.25 18.96 9.09
C THR A 151 53.72 18.58 8.96
N THR A 152 54.50 19.44 8.34
CA THR A 152 55.96 19.26 8.19
C THR A 152 56.65 20.57 8.48
N SER A 153 57.51 20.57 9.49
CA SER A 153 58.33 21.73 9.86
C SER A 153 59.74 21.61 9.28
N THR A 154 60.28 22.73 8.81
CA THR A 154 61.69 22.90 8.42
C THR A 154 62.40 23.94 9.29
N TYR A 155 61.73 24.47 10.33
CA TYR A 155 62.36 25.41 11.26
C TYR A 155 63.55 24.78 11.99
N GLY A 156 64.65 25.53 12.08
CA GLY A 156 65.80 25.12 12.91
C GLY A 156 65.47 25.09 14.40
N HIS A 157 64.54 25.94 14.85
CA HIS A 157 64.09 26.02 16.23
C HIS A 157 63.00 25.00 16.56
N SER A 158 62.90 24.64 17.85
CA SER A 158 61.74 23.91 18.37
C SER A 158 60.47 24.74 18.12
N ALA A 159 59.38 24.05 17.80
CA ALA A 159 58.15 24.70 17.40
C ALA A 159 56.92 24.01 18.00
N LYS A 160 55.86 24.78 18.23
CA LYS A 160 54.54 24.29 18.62
C LYS A 160 53.48 24.97 17.78
N LEU A 161 52.75 24.19 17.00
CA LEU A 161 51.64 24.64 16.16
C LEU A 161 50.32 24.24 16.80
N TYR A 162 49.43 25.20 16.98
CA TYR A 162 48.03 24.97 17.31
C TYR A 162 47.21 25.18 16.03
N VAL A 163 46.42 24.17 15.68
CA VAL A 163 45.45 24.22 14.57
C VAL A 163 44.07 24.18 15.19
N THR A 164 43.30 25.26 15.05
CA THR A 164 41.98 25.43 15.65
C THR A 164 40.95 25.69 14.54
N PHE A 165 39.83 24.98 14.60
CA PHE A 165 38.67 25.21 13.74
C PHE A 165 37.58 25.84 14.60
N PRO A 166 37.56 27.17 14.78
CA PRO A 166 36.65 27.82 15.71
C PRO A 166 35.17 27.56 15.41
N SER A 167 34.81 27.35 14.13
CA SER A 167 33.43 27.11 13.71
C SER A 167 33.03 25.63 13.64
N ILE A 168 33.96 24.70 13.88
CA ILE A 168 33.66 23.25 13.98
C ILE A 168 33.66 22.87 15.46
N THR A 169 32.47 22.69 16.04
CA THR A 169 32.31 22.54 17.50
C THR A 169 31.56 21.27 17.89
N LYS A 170 31.91 20.67 19.02
CA LYS A 170 31.12 19.60 19.66
C LYS A 170 30.87 19.99 21.11
N ASN A 171 29.59 20.05 21.50
CA ASN A 171 29.16 20.57 22.81
C ASN A 171 29.74 21.98 23.11
N GLY A 172 29.81 22.83 22.08
CA GLY A 172 30.34 24.20 22.18
C GLY A 172 31.87 24.31 22.24
N GLN A 173 32.61 23.20 22.18
CA GLN A 173 34.08 23.20 22.16
C GLN A 173 34.59 23.08 20.74
N ALA A 174 35.45 24.00 20.32
CA ALA A 174 36.07 24.00 19.00
C ALA A 174 37.05 22.83 18.81
N PHE A 175 37.07 22.25 17.62
CA PHE A 175 38.04 21.24 17.26
C PHE A 175 39.45 21.84 17.21
N THR A 176 40.37 21.31 18.03
CA THR A 176 41.75 21.79 18.12
C THR A 176 42.73 20.64 18.09
N ARG A 177 43.86 20.82 17.41
CA ARG A 177 45.02 19.93 17.46
C ARG A 177 46.30 20.70 17.73
N THR A 178 47.24 20.04 18.38
CA THR A 178 48.54 20.61 18.74
C THR A 178 49.64 19.70 18.23
N PHE A 179 50.57 20.29 17.48
CA PHE A 179 51.73 19.63 16.91
C PHE A 179 52.98 20.25 17.53
N THR A 180 53.94 19.41 17.92
CA THR A 180 55.20 19.86 18.52
C THR A 180 56.36 19.30 17.73
N TYR A 181 57.37 20.12 17.49
CA TYR A 181 58.56 19.79 16.72
C TYR A 181 59.80 20.07 17.55
N VAL A 182 60.77 19.18 17.45
CA VAL A 182 62.12 19.35 18.01
C VAL A 182 62.94 20.29 17.11
N PRO A 183 64.11 20.80 17.56
CA PRO A 183 65.00 21.57 16.70
C PRO A 183 65.35 20.81 15.43
N GLY A 184 65.32 21.49 14.29
CA GLY A 184 65.54 20.90 12.95
C GLY A 184 64.27 20.40 12.25
N GLY A 185 63.11 20.48 12.91
CA GLY A 185 61.80 20.24 12.28
C GLY A 185 61.34 18.77 12.28
N GLY A 186 60.70 18.34 11.19
CA GLY A 186 60.14 17.00 11.01
C GLY A 186 58.65 16.97 10.68
N SER A 187 58.12 15.79 10.38
CA SER A 187 56.70 15.58 10.04
C SER A 187 55.92 15.00 11.22
N VAL A 188 54.75 15.58 11.49
CA VAL A 188 53.82 15.13 12.54
C VAL A 188 52.41 15.11 11.96
N HIS A 189 51.63 14.09 12.32
CA HIS A 189 50.30 13.85 11.78
C HIS A 189 49.30 13.57 12.90
N SER A 190 48.05 13.99 12.69
CA SER A 190 46.88 13.62 13.49
C SER A 190 45.86 13.05 12.52
N LEU A 191 45.73 11.72 12.47
CA LEU A 191 44.86 11.01 11.53
C LEU A 191 43.65 10.41 12.24
N GLY A 192 42.57 10.17 11.51
CA GLY A 192 41.40 9.46 12.03
C GLY A 192 40.62 10.26 13.08
N ASN A 193 40.66 11.61 13.03
CA ASN A 193 39.92 12.41 14.00
C ASN A 193 38.42 12.34 13.67
N ASP A 194 37.66 11.67 14.54
CA ASP A 194 36.22 11.50 14.37
C ASP A 194 35.45 12.82 14.49
N PHE A 195 34.68 13.14 13.45
CA PHE A 195 33.82 14.31 13.37
C PHE A 195 32.33 14.01 13.64
N ALA A 196 31.97 12.77 14.00
CA ALA A 196 30.60 12.44 14.39
C ALA A 196 30.10 13.33 15.54
N GLY A 197 28.94 13.96 15.35
CA GLY A 197 28.31 14.86 16.32
C GLY A 197 28.93 16.26 16.43
N TYR A 198 29.90 16.61 15.57
CA TYR A 198 30.33 18.01 15.45
C TYR A 198 29.30 18.82 14.64
N LYS A 199 29.09 20.06 15.04
CA LYS A 199 28.39 21.09 14.27
C LYS A 199 29.42 21.94 13.56
N ILE A 200 29.28 22.08 12.25
CA ILE A 200 29.99 23.06 11.43
C ILE A 200 29.09 24.27 11.28
N ASP A 201 29.59 25.44 11.66
CA ASP A 201 29.01 26.74 11.34
C ASP A 201 29.80 27.37 10.19
N LEU A 202 29.12 27.58 9.06
CA LEU A 202 29.69 28.10 7.82
C LEU A 202 29.44 29.61 7.65
N THR A 203 28.78 30.24 8.63
CA THR A 203 28.39 31.66 8.59
C THR A 203 29.43 32.60 9.21
N GLN A 204 30.52 32.05 9.75
CA GLN A 204 31.48 32.78 10.59
C GLN A 204 32.50 33.63 9.82
N THR A 205 32.41 33.70 8.49
CA THR A 205 33.31 34.49 7.65
C THR A 205 32.56 35.60 6.92
N ALA A 206 33.28 36.47 6.20
CA ALA A 206 32.66 37.53 5.40
C ALA A 206 31.74 37.00 4.28
N ALA A 207 31.91 35.75 3.85
CA ALA A 207 31.01 35.10 2.90
C ALA A 207 29.63 34.81 3.52
N ASN A 208 29.56 34.62 4.84
CA ASN A 208 28.38 34.20 5.62
C ASN A 208 27.77 32.84 5.24
N PHE A 209 28.37 32.07 4.34
CA PHE A 209 27.99 30.69 4.00
C PHE A 209 29.19 29.94 3.41
N ASN A 210 29.10 28.60 3.37
CA ASN A 210 30.07 27.70 2.74
C ASN A 210 31.56 28.00 2.99
N GLU A 211 31.94 28.52 4.14
CA GLU A 211 33.35 28.81 4.42
C GLU A 211 33.70 28.51 5.87
N ILE A 212 34.86 27.89 6.09
CA ILE A 212 35.37 27.53 7.41
C ILE A 212 36.61 28.37 7.73
N PRO A 213 36.59 29.18 8.80
CA PRO A 213 37.80 29.79 9.33
C PRO A 213 38.67 28.75 10.05
N ILE A 214 39.97 28.80 9.81
CA ILE A 214 41.00 28.00 10.47
C ILE A 214 42.02 28.96 11.08
N GLU A 215 42.25 28.82 12.38
CA GLU A 215 43.27 29.58 13.11
C GLU A 215 44.51 28.72 13.34
N LEU A 216 45.65 29.23 12.89
CA LEU A 216 46.96 28.60 12.99
C LEU A 216 47.87 29.47 13.85
N LYS A 217 48.12 29.03 15.10
CA LYS A 217 49.06 29.70 15.99
C LYS A 217 50.35 28.92 16.07
N LEU A 218 51.42 29.48 15.53
CA LEU A 218 52.77 28.91 15.61
C LEU A 218 53.59 29.65 16.65
N THR A 219 54.13 28.92 17.62
CA THR A 219 55.10 29.39 18.61
C THR A 219 56.45 28.72 18.36
N LEU A 220 57.51 29.51 18.19
CA LEU A 220 58.89 29.04 18.11
C LEU A 220 59.58 29.26 19.47
N PHE A 221 60.46 28.33 19.85
CA PHE A 221 61.23 28.36 21.08
C PHE A 221 62.72 28.38 20.76
N PHE A 222 63.46 29.32 21.33
CA PHE A 222 64.87 29.50 21.02
C PHE A 222 65.66 28.22 21.33
N SER A 223 66.52 27.80 20.40
CA SER A 223 67.16 26.48 20.42
C SER A 223 68.69 26.54 20.42
N GLY A 224 69.25 27.73 20.71
CA GLY A 224 70.68 27.95 20.82
C GLY A 224 71.24 28.86 19.72
N ASN A 225 72.39 29.45 20.04
CA ASN A 225 73.12 30.31 19.11
C ASN A 225 73.67 29.48 17.93
N GLY A 226 73.46 29.97 16.71
CA GLY A 226 73.87 29.28 15.47
C GLY A 226 72.76 28.50 14.77
N VAL A 227 71.59 28.36 15.39
CA VAL A 227 70.38 27.87 14.72
C VAL A 227 69.82 29.00 13.85
N PRO A 228 69.54 28.77 12.55
CA PRO A 228 69.04 29.82 11.68
C PRO A 228 67.57 30.16 11.99
N ASN A 229 67.27 31.47 12.01
CA ASN A 229 65.91 32.02 12.09
C ASN A 229 65.17 31.91 10.74
N THR A 230 65.20 30.73 10.13
CA THR A 230 64.59 30.43 8.82
C THR A 230 63.82 29.10 8.88
N GLY A 231 63.00 28.86 7.86
CA GLY A 231 62.16 27.67 7.73
C GLY A 231 60.69 28.00 7.47
N SER A 232 59.87 26.95 7.44
CA SER A 232 58.42 26.99 7.27
C SER A 232 57.75 25.81 8.01
N ILE A 233 56.45 25.92 8.26
CA ILE A 233 55.60 24.75 8.48
C ILE A 233 54.62 24.64 7.33
N ASP A 234 54.69 23.55 6.58
CA ASP A 234 53.67 23.18 5.61
C ASP A 234 52.62 22.32 6.29
N PHE A 235 51.35 22.53 5.95
CA PHE A 235 50.25 21.73 6.47
C PHE A 235 49.28 21.33 5.35
N SER A 236 48.65 20.18 5.55
CA SER A 236 47.50 19.73 4.78
C SER A 236 46.43 19.20 5.75
N ILE A 237 45.17 19.50 5.43
CA ILE A 237 43.99 19.13 6.18
C ILE A 237 43.07 18.44 5.18
N ASP A 238 42.64 17.23 5.48
CA ASP A 238 41.64 16.51 4.69
C ASP A 238 40.44 16.19 5.58
N MET A 239 39.23 16.52 5.15
CA MET A 239 37.98 16.11 5.79
C MET A 239 37.24 15.17 4.84
N LYS A 240 37.03 13.93 5.25
CA LYS A 240 36.57 12.83 4.38
C LYS A 240 35.38 12.08 4.95
N ASP A 241 34.68 11.37 4.07
CA ASP A 241 33.59 10.45 4.43
C ASP A 241 32.51 11.12 5.32
N MET A 242 32.27 12.41 5.04
CA MET A 242 31.34 13.21 5.82
C MET A 242 29.91 12.89 5.44
N THR A 243 29.09 12.63 6.44
CA THR A 243 27.63 12.58 6.30
C THR A 243 27.01 13.48 7.34
N TYR A 244 25.86 14.07 7.02
CA TYR A 244 25.14 14.92 7.95
C TYR A 244 24.00 14.16 8.61
N LYS A 245 23.61 14.63 9.79
CA LYS A 245 22.34 14.37 10.43
C LYS A 245 21.32 15.42 10.03
N THR A 246 21.74 16.69 10.01
CA THR A 246 20.95 17.82 9.51
C THR A 246 21.83 18.85 8.81
N MET A 247 21.25 19.56 7.85
CA MET A 247 21.85 20.76 7.24
C MET A 247 20.81 21.87 7.16
N HIS A 248 21.27 23.11 7.23
CA HIS A 248 20.45 24.32 7.16
C HIS A 248 21.08 25.32 6.18
N GLY A 249 20.24 26.06 5.47
CA GLY A 249 20.64 27.09 4.53
C GLY A 249 19.85 27.00 3.22
N TYR A 250 20.36 27.63 2.18
CA TYR A 250 19.81 27.54 0.83
C TYR A 250 20.43 26.37 0.07
N PHE A 251 19.61 25.43 -0.39
CA PHE A 251 20.09 24.20 -1.05
C PHE A 251 20.25 24.33 -2.57
N GLY A 252 20.00 25.51 -3.15
CA GLY A 252 19.92 25.67 -4.62
C GLY A 252 18.70 24.99 -5.22
N LEU A 253 18.65 24.94 -6.56
CA LEU A 253 17.63 24.21 -7.32
C LEU A 253 18.05 22.75 -7.50
N ASN A 254 17.39 21.82 -6.80
CA ASN A 254 17.61 20.37 -6.98
C ASN A 254 16.39 19.71 -7.59
N THR A 255 16.61 18.71 -8.45
CA THR A 255 15.56 17.83 -8.98
C THR A 255 15.55 16.50 -8.24
N LEU A 256 14.43 16.20 -7.59
CA LEU A 256 14.12 14.90 -7.01
C LEU A 256 13.44 14.03 -8.06
N PHE A 257 13.93 12.82 -8.26
CA PHE A 257 13.33 11.83 -9.16
C PHE A 257 12.52 10.82 -8.36
N PHE A 258 11.38 10.42 -8.94
CA PHE A 258 10.55 9.33 -8.44
C PHE A 258 10.59 8.22 -9.49
N GLU A 259 10.76 6.98 -9.03
CA GLU A 259 10.69 5.83 -9.92
C GLU A 259 9.30 5.73 -10.57
N SER A 260 9.28 5.20 -11.80
CA SER A 260 8.01 4.96 -12.48
C SER A 260 7.26 3.85 -11.76
N ASP A 261 5.94 4.00 -11.64
CA ASP A 261 5.11 2.99 -10.99
C ASP A 261 3.73 2.88 -11.65
N THR A 262 3.00 1.81 -11.31
CA THR A 262 1.77 1.38 -11.97
C THR A 262 0.71 0.97 -10.97
N ILE A 263 -0.47 1.57 -11.06
CA ILE A 263 -1.68 1.08 -10.42
C ILE A 263 -2.27 -0.01 -11.31
N ASN A 264 -2.31 -1.25 -10.83
CA ASN A 264 -2.94 -2.36 -11.54
C ASN A 264 -4.43 -2.43 -11.19
N ILE A 265 -5.29 -2.40 -12.22
CA ILE A 265 -6.74 -2.38 -12.07
C ILE A 265 -7.29 -3.75 -12.43
N SER A 266 -7.48 -4.59 -11.41
CA SER A 266 -7.90 -5.98 -11.59
C SER A 266 -9.31 -6.14 -12.15
N LEU A 267 -10.21 -5.17 -11.91
CA LEU A 267 -11.62 -5.24 -12.34
C LEU A 267 -11.77 -5.53 -13.84
N PHE A 268 -10.88 -4.96 -14.66
CA PHE A 268 -10.90 -5.08 -16.12
C PHE A 268 -9.82 -6.00 -16.68
N ASN A 269 -8.96 -6.55 -15.81
CA ASN A 269 -7.80 -7.36 -16.20
C ASN A 269 -7.96 -8.80 -15.71
N THR A 270 -8.98 -9.49 -16.22
CA THR A 270 -9.31 -10.87 -15.89
C THR A 270 -10.03 -11.55 -17.06
N ASP A 271 -9.89 -12.87 -17.14
CA ASP A 271 -10.63 -13.74 -18.07
C ASP A 271 -11.86 -14.39 -17.40
N ASP A 272 -12.03 -14.21 -16.09
CA ASP A 272 -13.06 -14.89 -15.30
C ASP A 272 -14.46 -14.30 -15.54
N TRP A 273 -14.53 -13.00 -15.84
CA TRP A 273 -15.77 -12.29 -16.11
C TRP A 273 -15.64 -11.24 -17.20
N THR A 274 -16.77 -10.88 -17.80
CA THR A 274 -16.88 -9.75 -18.72
C THR A 274 -18.03 -8.84 -18.32
N ILE A 275 -17.97 -7.59 -18.76
CA ILE A 275 -19.05 -6.62 -18.57
C ILE A 275 -19.42 -6.08 -19.95
N GLU A 276 -20.68 -6.09 -20.32
CA GLU A 276 -21.09 -5.49 -21.61
C GLU A 276 -21.09 -3.97 -21.53
N ARG A 277 -21.80 -3.40 -20.55
CA ARG A 277 -21.90 -1.95 -20.33
C ARG A 277 -21.87 -1.64 -18.84
N TYR A 278 -21.23 -0.55 -18.47
CA TYR A 278 -21.24 -0.03 -17.11
C TYR A 278 -21.03 1.48 -17.10
N ARG A 279 -21.28 2.09 -15.96
CA ARG A 279 -20.90 3.47 -15.68
C ARG A 279 -20.54 3.60 -14.22
N PHE A 280 -19.46 4.32 -13.93
CA PHE A 280 -19.16 4.84 -12.61
C PHE A 280 -19.41 6.35 -12.64
N GLU A 281 -20.23 6.86 -11.71
CA GLU A 281 -20.70 8.25 -11.77
C GLU A 281 -19.61 9.28 -11.44
N ASP A 282 -18.75 8.97 -10.47
CA ASP A 282 -17.72 9.89 -9.97
C ASP A 282 -16.43 9.14 -9.56
N PRO A 283 -15.77 8.44 -10.50
CA PRO A 283 -14.43 7.94 -10.26
C PRO A 283 -13.46 9.07 -9.88
N LYS A 284 -12.55 8.77 -8.96
CA LYS A 284 -11.59 9.75 -8.43
C LYS A 284 -10.17 9.24 -8.57
N LEU A 285 -9.25 10.14 -8.85
CA LEU A 285 -7.82 9.91 -8.74
C LEU A 285 -7.27 10.89 -7.70
N GLU A 286 -6.76 10.37 -6.60
CA GLU A 286 -6.23 11.15 -5.50
C GLU A 286 -4.72 10.91 -5.38
N VAL A 287 -3.98 11.99 -5.16
CA VAL A 287 -2.53 11.96 -4.96
C VAL A 287 -2.26 12.53 -3.58
N PHE A 288 -1.76 11.71 -2.68
CA PHE A 288 -1.38 12.11 -1.33
C PHE A 288 0.12 12.30 -1.25
N TYR A 289 0.55 13.44 -0.73
CA TYR A 289 1.94 13.78 -0.52
C TYR A 289 2.26 13.70 0.97
N THR A 290 3.39 13.09 1.31
CA THR A 290 3.97 13.12 2.65
C THR A 290 5.38 13.66 2.53
N ASN A 291 5.63 14.85 3.08
CA ASN A 291 6.87 15.57 2.89
C ASN A 291 7.56 15.84 4.23
N SER A 292 8.78 15.33 4.37
CA SER A 292 9.64 15.58 5.53
C SER A 292 10.87 16.43 5.17
N TYR A 293 10.90 17.04 3.99
CA TYR A 293 11.85 18.10 3.68
C TYR A 293 11.41 19.40 4.35
N GLY A 294 12.38 20.14 4.87
CA GLY A 294 12.22 21.53 5.27
C GLY A 294 12.49 22.50 4.13
N VAL A 295 12.20 22.11 2.89
CA VAL A 295 12.52 22.86 1.67
C VAL A 295 11.25 23.00 0.84
N PRO A 296 10.84 24.21 0.42
CA PRO A 296 9.72 24.39 -0.49
C PRO A 296 9.97 23.59 -1.77
N SER A 297 8.97 22.81 -2.20
CA SER A 297 9.13 21.85 -3.30
C SER A 297 7.93 21.87 -4.24
N GLN A 298 8.18 21.80 -5.54
CA GLN A 298 7.21 21.77 -6.62
C GLN A 298 7.19 20.40 -7.29
N PHE A 299 6.09 19.68 -7.21
CA PHE A 299 5.93 18.36 -7.79
C PHE A 299 5.17 18.37 -9.10
N TYR A 300 5.56 17.51 -10.02
CA TYR A 300 4.80 17.25 -11.24
C TYR A 300 5.04 15.84 -11.80
N PHE A 301 4.01 15.26 -12.39
CA PHE A 301 4.09 14.09 -13.25
C PHE A 301 4.71 14.48 -14.59
N THR A 302 5.79 13.80 -14.96
CA THR A 302 6.33 13.85 -16.33
C THR A 302 5.49 13.03 -17.31
N HIS A 303 4.80 12.03 -16.80
CA HIS A 303 3.98 11.10 -17.57
C HIS A 303 2.89 10.52 -16.67
N MET A 304 1.66 10.46 -17.17
CA MET A 304 0.57 9.70 -16.56
C MET A 304 -0.41 9.23 -17.65
N MET A 305 -0.52 7.92 -17.83
CA MET A 305 -1.33 7.29 -18.86
C MET A 305 -2.09 6.08 -18.31
N ALA A 306 -3.22 5.77 -18.91
CA ALA A 306 -3.98 4.57 -18.66
C ALA A 306 -4.04 3.71 -19.92
N ALA A 307 -3.81 2.40 -19.80
CA ALA A 307 -4.00 1.49 -20.93
C ALA A 307 -5.31 0.75 -20.82
N SER A 308 -6.06 0.73 -21.93
CA SER A 308 -7.30 -0.02 -22.07
C SER A 308 -7.05 -1.54 -22.07
N ALA A 309 -7.91 -2.27 -21.37
CA ALA A 309 -7.94 -3.73 -21.39
C ALA A 309 -8.49 -4.30 -22.71
N VAL A 310 -9.21 -3.49 -23.49
CA VAL A 310 -9.91 -3.95 -24.72
C VAL A 310 -8.98 -4.03 -25.92
N ASP A 311 -8.19 -2.98 -26.13
CA ASP A 311 -7.37 -2.77 -27.33
C ASP A 311 -5.90 -2.49 -27.02
N GLY A 312 -5.55 -2.30 -25.73
CA GLY A 312 -4.20 -1.93 -25.31
C GLY A 312 -3.83 -0.47 -25.60
N THR A 313 -4.75 0.34 -26.15
CA THR A 313 -4.49 1.75 -26.44
C THR A 313 -4.25 2.52 -25.14
N GLU A 314 -3.25 3.40 -25.17
CA GLU A 314 -2.92 4.29 -24.05
C GLU A 314 -3.64 5.64 -24.19
N TYR A 315 -4.18 6.12 -23.08
CA TYR A 315 -4.92 7.37 -22.99
C TYR A 315 -4.32 8.26 -21.90
N SER A 316 -4.13 9.54 -22.22
CA SER A 316 -3.64 10.53 -21.26
C SER A 316 -4.71 10.93 -20.27
N ILE A 317 -4.35 10.96 -18.99
CA ILE A 317 -5.18 11.57 -17.94
C ILE A 317 -4.91 13.08 -17.98
N ILE A 318 -5.95 13.91 -18.09
CA ILE A 318 -5.88 15.37 -18.20
C ILE A 318 -6.87 16.03 -17.24
N ASP A 319 -6.52 17.23 -16.75
CA ASP A 319 -7.37 18.09 -15.91
C ASP A 319 -7.79 19.36 -16.67
N TYR A 320 -8.95 19.92 -16.32
CA TYR A 320 -9.61 21.07 -16.93
C TYR A 320 -9.59 22.35 -16.07
N GLY A 321 -8.42 22.77 -15.58
CA GLY A 321 -8.21 24.16 -15.12
C GLY A 321 -7.73 24.34 -13.69
N VAL A 322 -7.46 23.25 -12.96
CA VAL A 322 -6.68 23.28 -11.70
C VAL A 322 -5.58 22.22 -11.65
N GLY A 323 -5.49 21.38 -12.69
CA GLY A 323 -4.36 20.54 -13.02
C GLY A 323 -4.13 19.32 -12.12
N LEU A 324 -4.17 18.12 -12.69
CA LEU A 324 -3.12 17.16 -12.39
C LEU A 324 -1.79 17.84 -12.75
N PRO A 325 -0.78 17.89 -11.87
CA PRO A 325 0.43 18.63 -12.14
C PRO A 325 1.24 17.87 -13.19
N ILE A 326 0.88 18.01 -14.47
CA ILE A 326 1.56 17.37 -15.59
C ILE A 326 2.52 18.36 -16.21
N GLY A 327 3.79 17.97 -16.23
CA GLY A 327 4.87 18.77 -16.77
C GLY A 327 5.28 19.91 -15.84
N GLU A 328 6.48 20.41 -16.09
CA GLU A 328 7.12 21.46 -15.28
C GLU A 328 6.40 22.82 -15.37
N SER A 329 5.60 23.05 -16.41
CA SER A 329 4.81 24.28 -16.56
C SER A 329 3.56 24.35 -15.66
N ASN A 330 3.20 23.25 -15.02
CA ASN A 330 2.05 23.18 -14.12
C ASN A 330 2.39 22.34 -12.87
N PRO A 331 3.30 22.81 -12.00
CA PRO A 331 3.67 22.09 -10.80
C PRO A 331 2.63 22.28 -9.68
N TYR A 332 2.66 21.36 -8.71
CA TYR A 332 1.95 21.46 -7.44
C TYR A 332 2.93 21.82 -6.33
N ASP A 333 2.69 22.92 -5.61
CA ASP A 333 3.48 23.30 -4.43
C ASP A 333 3.13 22.37 -3.27
N ILE A 334 4.03 21.42 -2.95
CA ILE A 334 3.79 20.49 -1.84
C ILE A 334 4.02 21.23 -0.52
N SER A 335 3.07 21.10 0.40
CA SER A 335 3.24 21.53 1.79
C SER A 335 4.54 21.00 2.41
N TYR A 336 5.28 21.85 3.12
CA TYR A 336 6.55 21.51 3.75
C TYR A 336 6.63 22.12 5.15
N SER A 337 7.45 21.55 6.03
CA SER A 337 7.57 22.05 7.39
C SER A 337 8.69 23.09 7.50
N THR A 338 8.51 24.09 8.36
CA THR A 338 9.59 24.99 8.78
C THR A 338 10.28 24.50 10.07
N ASN A 339 9.76 23.44 10.70
CA ASN A 339 10.30 22.87 11.93
C ASN A 339 10.91 21.50 11.66
N TYR A 340 12.12 21.30 12.18
CA TYR A 340 12.81 20.01 12.10
C TYR A 340 12.02 18.88 12.78
N GLY A 341 11.86 17.76 12.08
CA GLY A 341 11.21 16.54 12.57
C GLY A 341 9.72 16.44 12.28
N ASP A 342 9.08 17.55 11.90
CA ASP A 342 7.68 17.56 11.47
C ASP A 342 7.54 17.01 10.04
N VAL A 343 6.40 16.38 9.78
CA VAL A 343 6.03 15.84 8.47
C VAL A 343 4.73 16.50 8.03
N MET A 344 4.70 17.02 6.82
CA MET A 344 3.50 17.62 6.23
C MET A 344 2.78 16.63 5.33
N ILE A 345 1.46 16.64 5.39
CA ILE A 345 0.59 15.86 4.51
C ILE A 345 -0.20 16.83 3.65
N ASP A 346 -0.28 16.51 2.36
CA ASP A 346 -1.01 17.29 1.37
C ASP A 346 -1.74 16.34 0.41
N SER A 347 -2.70 16.83 -0.34
CA SER A 347 -3.41 16.00 -1.32
C SER A 347 -3.97 16.80 -2.49
N LEU A 348 -3.93 16.18 -3.67
CA LEU A 348 -4.63 16.64 -4.87
C LEU A 348 -5.70 15.61 -5.25
N LYS A 349 -6.84 16.10 -5.73
CA LYS A 349 -7.97 15.25 -6.15
C LYS A 349 -8.49 15.59 -7.53
N LEU A 350 -8.47 14.60 -8.41
CA LEU A 350 -9.23 14.59 -9.65
C LEU A 350 -10.58 13.90 -9.46
N SER A 351 -11.58 14.46 -10.11
CA SER A 351 -12.95 13.98 -10.17
C SER A 351 -13.51 14.23 -11.58
N ARG A 352 -14.76 13.82 -11.81
CA ARG A 352 -15.46 14.13 -13.06
C ARG A 352 -15.61 15.63 -13.35
N ASN A 353 -15.53 16.48 -12.34
CA ASN A 353 -15.80 17.91 -12.47
C ASN A 353 -14.57 18.72 -12.93
N ASN A 354 -13.37 18.16 -12.76
CA ASN A 354 -12.11 18.84 -13.07
C ASN A 354 -11.17 18.01 -13.94
N SER A 355 -11.58 16.86 -14.49
CA SER A 355 -10.71 16.01 -15.30
C SER A 355 -11.45 15.15 -16.30
N ASN A 356 -10.70 14.46 -17.18
CA ASN A 356 -11.24 13.44 -18.08
C ASN A 356 -11.32 12.04 -17.42
N ILE A 357 -11.22 11.93 -16.09
CA ILE A 357 -11.11 10.63 -15.42
C ILE A 357 -12.32 9.70 -15.71
N ASN A 358 -13.51 10.28 -15.93
CA ASN A 358 -14.69 9.51 -16.37
C ASN A 358 -14.47 8.83 -17.72
N ASP A 359 -13.89 9.54 -18.70
CA ASP A 359 -13.60 8.99 -20.02
C ASP A 359 -12.56 7.88 -19.93
N ILE A 360 -11.53 8.08 -19.10
CA ILE A 360 -10.47 7.10 -18.85
C ILE A 360 -11.05 5.81 -18.27
N VAL A 361 -11.88 5.92 -17.24
CA VAL A 361 -12.53 4.75 -16.64
C VAL A 361 -13.40 4.03 -17.65
N ASN A 362 -14.16 4.75 -18.49
CA ASN A 362 -14.97 4.16 -19.56
C ASN A 362 -14.15 3.40 -20.62
N LYS A 363 -12.83 3.61 -20.70
CA LYS A 363 -11.92 2.82 -21.54
C LYS A 363 -11.49 1.48 -20.92
N ARG A 364 -12.03 1.09 -19.76
CA ARG A 364 -11.70 -0.16 -19.05
C ARG A 364 -10.19 -0.28 -18.79
N PRO A 365 -9.59 0.66 -18.03
CA PRO A 365 -8.16 0.68 -17.87
C PRO A 365 -7.71 -0.58 -17.12
N LYS A 366 -6.76 -1.34 -17.67
CA LYS A 366 -6.09 -2.46 -16.96
C LYS A 366 -5.00 -1.97 -16.02
N TRP A 367 -4.43 -0.80 -16.31
CA TRP A 367 -3.46 -0.14 -15.45
C TRP A 367 -3.43 1.36 -15.68
N ILE A 368 -2.91 2.08 -14.69
CA ILE A 368 -2.50 3.50 -14.79
C ILE A 368 -1.02 3.59 -14.42
N GLN A 369 -0.19 4.02 -15.35
CA GLN A 369 1.25 4.20 -15.14
C GLN A 369 1.58 5.68 -15.01
N PHE A 370 2.50 6.01 -14.12
CA PHE A 370 2.98 7.38 -13.96
C PHE A 370 4.47 7.44 -13.66
N LYS A 371 5.05 8.61 -13.93
CA LYS A 371 6.42 8.99 -13.58
C LYS A 371 6.45 10.45 -13.15
N ALA A 372 7.14 10.75 -12.05
CA ALA A 372 7.11 12.08 -11.46
C ALA A 372 8.50 12.63 -11.13
N LYS A 373 8.53 13.94 -10.90
CA LYS A 373 9.67 14.71 -10.43
C LYS A 373 9.20 15.74 -9.41
N ALA A 374 10.12 16.22 -8.60
CA ALA A 374 9.94 17.45 -7.86
C ALA A 374 11.17 18.34 -7.96
N THR A 375 10.99 19.65 -7.89
CA THR A 375 12.07 20.64 -7.82
C THR A 375 12.02 21.37 -6.48
N THR A 376 13.18 21.68 -5.92
CA THR A 376 13.30 22.39 -4.63
C THR A 376 13.57 23.87 -4.85
N ASN A 377 13.21 24.71 -3.87
CA ASN A 377 13.39 26.17 -3.87
C ASN A 377 12.82 26.91 -5.10
N PRO A 378 11.56 26.66 -5.49
CA PRO A 378 10.96 27.32 -6.65
C PRO A 378 10.91 28.85 -6.55
N ALA A 379 10.86 29.39 -5.33
CA ALA A 379 10.84 30.84 -5.06
C ALA A 379 12.24 31.45 -4.86
N GLY A 380 13.33 30.67 -4.97
CA GLY A 380 14.71 31.14 -4.83
C GLY A 380 15.29 31.09 -3.42
N ASN A 381 16.19 32.04 -3.10
CA ASN A 381 17.25 31.95 -2.08
C ASN A 381 16.79 32.06 -0.61
N SER A 382 15.87 31.22 -0.16
CA SER A 382 15.54 31.07 1.26
C SER A 382 16.64 30.32 2.01
N HIS A 383 17.17 30.92 3.07
CA HIS A 383 18.13 30.28 3.98
C HIS A 383 17.46 29.60 5.19
N ASN A 384 16.14 29.73 5.34
CA ASN A 384 15.39 29.11 6.44
C ASN A 384 15.10 27.62 6.22
N ASN A 385 15.68 27.01 5.18
CA ASN A 385 15.39 25.63 4.85
C ASN A 385 16.24 24.67 5.67
N PHE A 386 15.79 23.43 5.77
CA PHE A 386 16.56 22.36 6.36
C PHE A 386 16.34 21.03 5.65
N VAL A 387 17.33 20.14 5.77
CA VAL A 387 17.20 18.73 5.39
C VAL A 387 17.78 17.84 6.48
N ALA A 388 17.16 16.68 6.68
CA ALA A 388 17.62 15.64 7.58
C ALA A 388 18.17 14.46 6.80
N ASP A 389 18.93 13.58 7.45
CA ASP A 389 19.45 12.33 6.88
C ASP A 389 18.36 11.27 6.58
N ASN A 390 17.10 11.58 6.80
CA ASN A 390 15.99 10.72 6.43
C ASN A 390 14.88 11.51 5.74
N SER A 391 15.15 12.76 5.33
CA SER A 391 14.18 13.55 4.60
C SER A 391 13.80 12.85 3.29
N LYS A 392 12.50 12.74 3.03
CA LYS A 392 11.96 12.19 1.79
C LYS A 392 10.61 12.82 1.46
N ILE A 393 10.23 12.71 0.19
CA ILE A 393 8.85 12.94 -0.25
C ILE A 393 8.28 11.58 -0.64
N ASP A 394 7.22 11.15 0.03
CA ASP A 394 6.43 9.99 -0.39
C ASP A 394 5.16 10.46 -1.09
N VAL A 395 4.76 9.74 -2.13
CA VAL A 395 3.55 10.00 -2.91
C VAL A 395 2.74 8.73 -3.01
N GLU A 396 1.50 8.76 -2.53
CA GLU A 396 0.52 7.68 -2.72
C GLU A 396 -0.48 8.12 -3.79
N VAL A 397 -0.64 7.33 -4.84
CA VAL A 397 -1.63 7.58 -5.89
C VAL A 397 -2.73 6.55 -5.75
N VAL A 398 -3.98 7.02 -5.69
CA VAL A 398 -5.17 6.24 -5.36
C VAL A 398 -6.24 6.44 -6.44
N MET A 399 -6.64 5.37 -7.10
CA MET A 399 -7.80 5.33 -7.99
C MET A 399 -9.00 4.74 -7.24
N GLU A 400 -10.08 5.52 -7.15
CA GLU A 400 -11.33 5.11 -6.52
C GLU A 400 -12.42 4.95 -7.58
N PHE A 401 -13.05 3.77 -7.62
CA PHE A 401 -14.27 3.50 -8.39
C PHE A 401 -15.47 3.40 -7.44
N PRO A 402 -16.34 4.42 -7.39
CA PRO A 402 -17.50 4.36 -6.53
C PRO A 402 -18.48 3.27 -7.01
N LEU A 403 -19.04 2.44 -6.13
CA LEU A 403 -20.20 1.59 -6.46
C LEU A 403 -21.49 2.42 -6.53
N TRP A 404 -21.41 3.48 -7.32
CA TRP A 404 -22.45 4.42 -7.70
C TRP A 404 -22.45 4.50 -9.23
N GLY A 405 -23.45 3.89 -9.83
CA GLY A 405 -23.42 3.62 -11.26
C GLY A 405 -24.43 2.59 -11.70
N TYR A 406 -24.17 1.97 -12.84
CA TYR A 406 -24.92 0.81 -13.31
C TYR A 406 -23.99 -0.22 -13.94
N ILE A 407 -24.42 -1.47 -13.94
CA ILE A 407 -23.79 -2.56 -14.67
C ILE A 407 -24.89 -3.28 -15.44
N TYR A 408 -24.66 -3.45 -16.74
CA TYR A 408 -25.54 -4.16 -17.65
C TYR A 408 -24.78 -5.36 -18.22
N ASN A 409 -25.36 -6.54 -18.01
CA ASN A 409 -24.84 -7.81 -18.47
C ASN A 409 -23.39 -8.06 -18.02
N PHE A 410 -23.21 -8.19 -16.70
CA PHE A 410 -22.02 -8.81 -16.10
C PHE A 410 -22.09 -10.32 -16.34
N ASP A 411 -21.17 -10.88 -17.10
CA ASP A 411 -21.12 -12.31 -17.42
C ASP A 411 -19.98 -12.96 -16.64
N LEU A 412 -20.30 -13.96 -15.83
CA LEU A 412 -19.35 -14.77 -15.08
C LEU A 412 -19.57 -16.24 -15.43
N ARG A 413 -18.47 -16.95 -15.67
CA ARG A 413 -18.50 -18.40 -15.84
C ARG A 413 -17.51 -19.05 -14.88
N ASP A 414 -18.00 -20.00 -14.11
CA ASP A 414 -17.18 -20.78 -13.20
C ASP A 414 -17.43 -22.28 -13.39
N THR A 415 -16.46 -23.11 -13.01
CA THR A 415 -16.54 -24.57 -13.07
C THR A 415 -16.11 -25.18 -11.74
N LEU A 416 -17.02 -25.93 -11.12
CA LEU A 416 -16.81 -26.59 -9.83
C LEU A 416 -16.78 -28.10 -10.00
N ASP A 417 -15.90 -28.78 -9.28
CA ASP A 417 -15.89 -30.24 -9.20
C ASP A 417 -17.01 -30.72 -8.28
N ILE A 418 -17.71 -31.76 -8.70
CA ILE A 418 -18.72 -32.45 -7.89
C ILE A 418 -18.46 -33.95 -7.84
N ASP A 419 -18.94 -34.57 -6.77
CA ASP A 419 -19.01 -36.01 -6.60
C ASP A 419 -20.44 -36.40 -6.24
N LEU A 420 -21.09 -37.13 -7.14
CA LEU A 420 -22.47 -37.60 -6.96
C LEU A 420 -22.53 -39.10 -6.68
N THR A 421 -21.39 -39.76 -6.43
CA THR A 421 -21.33 -41.23 -6.33
C THR A 421 -22.27 -41.77 -5.25
N ASP A 422 -22.38 -41.09 -4.12
CA ASP A 422 -23.25 -41.51 -3.01
C ASP A 422 -24.74 -41.42 -3.35
N LEU A 423 -25.14 -40.47 -4.21
CA LEU A 423 -26.53 -40.32 -4.70
C LEU A 423 -26.96 -41.48 -5.61
N PHE A 424 -26.05 -42.35 -6.01
CA PHE A 424 -26.33 -43.41 -6.99
C PHE A 424 -25.93 -44.80 -6.48
N SER A 425 -25.72 -44.93 -5.16
CA SER A 425 -25.52 -46.22 -4.48
C SER A 425 -26.74 -47.13 -4.66
N GLU A 426 -26.51 -48.45 -4.69
CA GLU A 426 -27.55 -49.46 -4.99
C GLU A 426 -28.74 -49.42 -4.01
N ASP A 427 -28.53 -48.88 -2.81
CA ASP A 427 -29.53 -48.76 -1.75
C ASP A 427 -30.18 -47.36 -1.65
N ASN A 428 -29.93 -46.43 -2.58
CA ASN A 428 -30.50 -45.09 -2.49
C ASN A 428 -32.04 -45.12 -2.73
N PRO A 429 -32.86 -44.80 -1.71
CA PRO A 429 -34.31 -44.88 -1.85
C PRO A 429 -34.94 -43.63 -2.50
N ILE A 430 -34.14 -42.61 -2.87
CA ILE A 430 -34.65 -41.34 -3.40
C ILE A 430 -35.23 -41.52 -4.80
N THR A 431 -36.51 -41.18 -4.98
CA THR A 431 -37.21 -41.20 -6.27
C THR A 431 -37.50 -39.79 -6.82
N ARG A 432 -37.48 -38.77 -5.96
CA ARG A 432 -37.56 -37.36 -6.33
C ARG A 432 -36.75 -36.51 -5.36
N ALA A 433 -36.07 -35.50 -5.89
CA ALA A 433 -35.44 -34.46 -5.09
C ALA A 433 -35.91 -33.08 -5.58
N LEU A 434 -36.35 -32.23 -4.66
CA LEU A 434 -36.74 -30.85 -4.91
C LEU A 434 -35.90 -29.93 -4.02
N LEU A 435 -35.10 -29.08 -4.64
CA LEU A 435 -34.38 -28.01 -3.99
C LEU A 435 -35.21 -26.73 -4.08
N ARG A 436 -35.54 -26.15 -2.93
CA ARG A 436 -36.20 -24.85 -2.83
C ARG A 436 -35.18 -23.83 -2.31
N THR A 437 -34.91 -22.80 -3.09
CA THR A 437 -34.14 -21.63 -2.66
C THR A 437 -35.05 -20.42 -2.53
N GLU A 438 -34.84 -19.63 -1.49
CA GLU A 438 -35.52 -18.37 -1.26
C GLU A 438 -34.49 -17.30 -0.93
N PHE A 439 -34.48 -16.23 -1.71
CA PHE A 439 -33.63 -15.07 -1.51
C PHE A 439 -34.49 -13.83 -1.28
N ASN A 440 -34.19 -13.09 -0.22
CA ASN A 440 -34.68 -11.73 0.02
C ASN A 440 -33.51 -10.77 -0.17
N ASN A 441 -33.42 -10.17 -1.34
CA ASN A 441 -32.29 -9.36 -1.77
C ASN A 441 -32.50 -7.88 -1.44
N GLY A 442 -31.57 -7.30 -0.68
CA GLY A 442 -31.51 -5.88 -0.36
C GLY A 442 -30.49 -5.11 -1.19
N PHE A 443 -29.88 -5.74 -2.19
CA PHE A 443 -28.97 -5.07 -3.12
C PHE A 443 -29.70 -4.72 -4.42
N PRO A 444 -29.34 -3.60 -5.07
CA PRO A 444 -29.96 -3.18 -6.33
C PRO A 444 -29.38 -3.95 -7.53
N VAL A 445 -29.08 -5.23 -7.36
CA VAL A 445 -28.49 -6.12 -8.36
C VAL A 445 -29.34 -7.38 -8.51
N GLU A 446 -29.44 -7.91 -9.72
CA GLU A 446 -30.03 -9.20 -10.00
C GLU A 446 -28.99 -10.19 -10.51
N ALA A 447 -29.28 -11.47 -10.34
CA ALA A 447 -28.47 -12.56 -10.86
C ALA A 447 -29.38 -13.56 -11.60
N ILE A 448 -29.14 -13.71 -12.90
CA ILE A 448 -29.79 -14.66 -13.78
C ILE A 448 -28.78 -15.75 -14.09
N SER A 449 -29.07 -16.99 -13.76
CA SER A 449 -28.10 -18.07 -13.85
C SER A 449 -28.60 -19.24 -14.68
N GLN A 450 -27.67 -19.87 -15.38
CA GLN A 450 -27.84 -21.22 -15.87
C GLN A 450 -26.73 -22.11 -15.29
N ILE A 451 -27.12 -23.28 -14.81
CA ILE A 451 -26.21 -24.25 -14.21
C ILE A 451 -26.26 -25.51 -15.07
N TYR A 452 -25.11 -26.00 -15.47
CA TYR A 452 -24.98 -27.24 -16.24
C TYR A 452 -24.24 -28.28 -15.43
N ILE A 453 -24.76 -29.51 -15.41
CA ILE A 453 -24.02 -30.66 -14.90
C ILE A 453 -23.39 -31.36 -16.10
N THR A 454 -22.09 -31.61 -16.03
CA THR A 454 -21.32 -32.19 -17.14
C THR A 454 -20.53 -33.42 -16.72
N ASP A 455 -20.21 -34.28 -17.68
CA ASP A 455 -19.30 -35.39 -17.47
C ASP A 455 -17.83 -34.94 -17.38
N LYS A 456 -16.92 -35.88 -17.17
CA LYS A 456 -15.47 -35.62 -17.10
C LYS A 456 -14.87 -35.04 -18.41
N TYR A 457 -15.59 -35.10 -19.52
CA TYR A 457 -15.20 -34.57 -20.83
C TYR A 457 -15.92 -33.26 -21.16
N TYR A 458 -16.63 -32.66 -20.19
CA TYR A 458 -17.41 -31.43 -20.33
C TYR A 458 -18.63 -31.54 -21.26
N ASN A 459 -19.12 -32.75 -21.54
CA ASN A 459 -20.40 -32.91 -22.22
C ASN A 459 -21.54 -32.60 -21.24
N ILE A 460 -22.48 -31.76 -21.65
CA ILE A 460 -23.64 -31.41 -20.83
C ILE A 460 -24.53 -32.64 -20.67
N LEU A 461 -24.69 -33.09 -19.43
CA LEU A 461 -25.60 -34.17 -19.04
C LEU A 461 -26.99 -33.61 -18.74
N ASP A 462 -27.04 -32.47 -18.05
CA ASP A 462 -28.28 -31.79 -17.70
C ASP A 462 -28.09 -30.27 -17.58
N SER A 463 -29.16 -29.52 -17.83
CA SER A 463 -29.27 -28.10 -17.51
C SER A 463 -30.23 -27.95 -16.34
N VAL A 464 -29.75 -27.45 -15.19
CA VAL A 464 -30.50 -27.36 -13.94
C VAL A 464 -31.82 -26.59 -14.13
N PHE A 465 -31.80 -25.52 -14.92
CA PHE A 465 -33.00 -24.79 -15.32
C PHE A 465 -33.40 -25.16 -16.75
N THR A 466 -34.42 -26.00 -16.90
CA THR A 466 -34.81 -26.61 -18.19
C THR A 466 -35.52 -25.65 -19.14
N ALA A 467 -36.16 -24.60 -18.61
CA ALA A 467 -36.82 -23.55 -19.40
C ALA A 467 -35.84 -22.49 -19.95
N GLY A 468 -34.56 -22.56 -19.59
CA GLY A 468 -33.55 -21.54 -19.86
C GLY A 468 -32.97 -20.93 -18.58
N PRO A 469 -32.12 -19.91 -18.69
CA PRO A 469 -31.56 -19.21 -17.52
C PRO A 469 -32.65 -18.70 -16.57
N GLU A 470 -32.48 -18.92 -15.27
CA GLU A 470 -33.44 -18.55 -14.23
C GLU A 470 -32.91 -17.36 -13.42
N GLN A 471 -33.77 -16.39 -13.13
CA GLN A 471 -33.44 -15.33 -12.18
C GLN A 471 -33.41 -15.91 -10.76
N LEU A 472 -32.22 -16.09 -10.19
CA LEU A 472 -32.08 -16.61 -8.82
C LEU A 472 -32.27 -15.51 -7.78
N ILE A 473 -31.82 -14.30 -8.12
CA ILE A 473 -31.87 -13.14 -7.24
C ILE A 473 -32.49 -11.99 -8.05
N GLY A 474 -33.62 -11.46 -7.59
CA GLY A 474 -34.24 -10.27 -8.20
C GLY A 474 -33.66 -8.98 -7.60
N PRO A 475 -33.61 -7.86 -8.35
CA PRO A 475 -33.00 -6.63 -7.87
C PRO A 475 -33.92 -5.91 -6.89
N ALA A 476 -33.35 -5.34 -5.82
CA ALA A 476 -34.11 -4.56 -4.83
C ALA A 476 -34.69 -3.26 -5.43
N LYS A 477 -35.81 -2.78 -4.90
CA LYS A 477 -36.43 -1.53 -5.39
C LYS A 477 -35.63 -0.33 -4.92
N VAL A 478 -35.34 0.60 -5.82
CA VAL A 478 -34.59 1.83 -5.51
C VAL A 478 -35.42 3.10 -5.69
N ASP A 479 -35.11 4.12 -4.90
CA ASP A 479 -35.66 5.47 -5.03
C ASP A 479 -35.07 6.24 -6.23
N ALA A 480 -35.40 7.53 -6.32
CA ALA A 480 -34.89 8.42 -7.38
C ALA A 480 -33.37 8.69 -7.30
N ASN A 481 -32.75 8.50 -6.13
CA ASN A 481 -31.31 8.66 -5.92
C ASN A 481 -30.54 7.34 -6.11
N GLY A 482 -31.23 6.26 -6.46
CA GLY A 482 -30.63 4.94 -6.63
C GLY A 482 -30.36 4.21 -5.31
N LYS A 483 -30.96 4.65 -4.19
CA LYS A 483 -30.86 3.98 -2.88
C LYS A 483 -32.00 2.97 -2.72
N VAL A 484 -31.70 1.79 -2.17
CA VAL A 484 -32.67 0.73 -1.92
C VAL A 484 -33.70 1.15 -0.88
N THR A 485 -34.96 0.85 -1.15
CA THR A 485 -36.12 1.17 -0.32
C THR A 485 -36.83 -0.07 0.20
N ASP A 486 -36.74 -1.19 -0.52
CA ASP A 486 -37.44 -2.42 -0.19
C ASP A 486 -36.71 -3.62 -0.80
N PHE A 487 -36.82 -4.77 -0.13
CA PHE A 487 -36.22 -6.02 -0.58
C PHE A 487 -37.03 -6.63 -1.72
N THR A 488 -36.38 -7.44 -2.55
CA THR A 488 -37.05 -8.28 -3.54
C THR A 488 -36.93 -9.74 -3.13
N GLN A 489 -38.08 -10.40 -2.96
CA GLN A 489 -38.15 -11.83 -2.67
C GLN A 489 -38.21 -12.62 -3.98
N LYS A 490 -37.38 -13.66 -4.07
CA LYS A 490 -37.42 -14.64 -5.16
C LYS A 490 -37.33 -16.05 -4.58
N ILE A 491 -38.28 -16.89 -4.99
CA ILE A 491 -38.29 -18.32 -4.65
C ILE A 491 -38.09 -19.08 -5.94
N THR A 492 -37.14 -20.00 -5.93
CA THR A 492 -36.85 -20.90 -7.05
C THR A 492 -36.96 -22.34 -6.56
N LYS A 493 -37.62 -23.19 -7.35
CA LYS A 493 -37.76 -24.62 -7.08
C LYS A 493 -37.12 -25.39 -8.22
N ILE A 494 -36.23 -26.30 -7.89
CA ILE A 494 -35.49 -27.14 -8.83
C ILE A 494 -35.85 -28.57 -8.49
N GLU A 495 -36.53 -29.25 -9.41
CA GLU A 495 -36.99 -30.62 -9.21
C GLU A 495 -36.21 -31.58 -10.12
N TYR A 496 -35.76 -32.67 -9.53
CA TYR A 496 -35.18 -33.82 -10.20
C TYR A 496 -36.03 -35.05 -9.88
N ASP A 497 -36.72 -35.56 -10.89
CA ASP A 497 -37.32 -36.88 -10.86
C ASP A 497 -36.26 -37.97 -11.14
N LEU A 498 -36.63 -39.22 -10.99
CA LEU A 498 -35.74 -40.36 -11.20
C LEU A 498 -35.07 -40.34 -12.58
N ASP A 499 -35.84 -40.09 -13.65
CA ASP A 499 -35.31 -40.06 -15.02
C ASP A 499 -34.24 -38.97 -15.20
N ARG A 500 -34.40 -37.83 -14.53
CA ARG A 500 -33.43 -36.73 -14.56
C ARG A 500 -32.24 -36.98 -13.65
N LEU A 501 -32.43 -37.60 -12.48
CA LEU A 501 -31.35 -38.03 -11.61
C LEU A 501 -30.43 -39.01 -12.35
N GLU A 502 -30.98 -40.00 -13.04
CA GLU A 502 -30.19 -40.98 -13.80
C GLU A 502 -29.28 -40.35 -14.87
N LYS A 503 -29.71 -39.25 -15.50
CA LYS A 503 -28.89 -38.53 -16.49
C LYS A 503 -27.61 -37.95 -15.90
N VAL A 504 -27.62 -37.59 -14.61
CA VAL A 504 -26.49 -36.96 -13.94
C VAL A 504 -25.61 -37.95 -13.18
N ARG A 505 -25.87 -39.27 -13.29
CA ARG A 505 -25.07 -40.34 -12.66
C ARG A 505 -23.57 -40.27 -13.01
N GLY A 506 -23.24 -39.79 -14.21
CA GLY A 506 -21.86 -39.57 -14.66
C GLY A 506 -21.31 -38.16 -14.41
N GLY A 507 -22.03 -37.33 -13.64
CA GLY A 507 -21.69 -35.93 -13.39
C GLY A 507 -20.37 -35.78 -12.65
N LYS A 508 -19.49 -34.93 -13.19
CA LYS A 508 -18.18 -34.64 -12.64
C LYS A 508 -17.96 -33.15 -12.39
N TYR A 509 -18.53 -32.28 -13.22
CA TYR A 509 -18.41 -30.84 -13.05
C TYR A 509 -19.77 -30.15 -13.07
N ILE A 510 -19.85 -29.04 -12.35
CA ILE A 510 -20.90 -28.04 -12.49
C ILE A 510 -20.30 -26.85 -13.22
N ILE A 511 -20.89 -26.45 -14.35
CA ILE A 511 -20.59 -25.18 -15.01
C ILE A 511 -21.67 -24.18 -14.62
N LEU A 512 -21.28 -23.16 -13.86
CA LEU A 512 -22.12 -22.04 -13.49
C LEU A 512 -21.95 -20.92 -14.53
N ARG A 513 -23.05 -20.43 -15.08
CA ARG A 513 -23.09 -19.17 -15.84
C ARG A 513 -23.99 -18.19 -15.12
N VAL A 514 -23.53 -16.97 -14.90
CA VAL A 514 -24.29 -15.91 -14.24
C VAL A 514 -24.25 -14.66 -15.09
N HIS A 515 -25.43 -14.10 -15.35
CA HIS A 515 -25.64 -12.77 -15.89
C HIS A 515 -26.15 -11.86 -14.78
N GLY A 516 -25.43 -10.76 -14.52
CA GLY A 516 -25.78 -9.78 -13.52
C GLY A 516 -26.21 -8.45 -14.13
N TYR A 517 -27.22 -7.82 -13.54
CA TYR A 517 -27.66 -6.47 -13.91
C TYR A 517 -27.93 -5.64 -12.65
N THR A 518 -27.67 -4.35 -12.70
CA THR A 518 -28.22 -3.44 -11.71
C THR A 518 -29.68 -3.13 -12.01
N THR A 519 -30.42 -2.64 -11.02
CA THR A 519 -31.84 -2.30 -11.14
C THR A 519 -32.06 -1.36 -12.33
N ASP A 520 -32.84 -1.81 -13.32
CA ASP A 520 -33.20 -1.04 -14.51
C ASP A 520 -31.99 -0.55 -15.35
N ALA A 521 -30.91 -1.34 -15.38
CA ALA A 521 -29.69 -1.04 -16.13
C ALA A 521 -29.92 -0.89 -17.65
N ALA A 522 -30.95 -1.51 -18.21
CA ALA A 522 -31.31 -1.37 -19.63
C ALA A 522 -31.67 0.08 -20.01
N ASN A 523 -32.13 0.87 -19.04
CA ASN A 523 -32.46 2.28 -19.18
C ASN A 523 -31.40 3.21 -18.56
N ASP A 524 -30.18 2.69 -18.31
CA ASP A 524 -29.07 3.41 -17.69
C ASP A 524 -29.38 4.01 -16.32
N LYS A 525 -30.29 3.36 -15.58
CA LYS A 525 -30.65 3.76 -14.22
C LYS A 525 -29.48 3.50 -13.28
N VAL A 526 -29.10 4.56 -12.58
CA VAL A 526 -28.00 4.54 -11.62
C VAL A 526 -28.48 4.09 -10.26
N VAL A 527 -27.66 3.29 -9.59
CA VAL A 527 -27.87 2.80 -8.23
C VAL A 527 -26.63 3.06 -7.37
N LYS A 528 -26.81 3.07 -6.05
CA LYS A 528 -25.73 3.17 -5.06
C LYS A 528 -25.75 1.93 -4.17
N ILE A 529 -24.60 1.28 -4.01
CA ILE A 529 -24.43 0.15 -3.09
C ILE A 529 -23.92 0.67 -1.74
N TYR A 530 -24.72 0.49 -0.69
CA TYR A 530 -24.38 0.90 0.67
C TYR A 530 -23.96 -0.29 1.54
N THR A 531 -23.15 -0.01 2.56
CA THR A 531 -22.60 -1.04 3.46
C THR A 531 -23.66 -1.71 4.34
N ASP A 532 -24.84 -1.09 4.50
CA ASP A 532 -25.97 -1.58 5.29
C ASP A 532 -26.91 -2.52 4.52
N TYR A 533 -26.67 -2.74 3.22
CA TYR A 533 -27.43 -3.68 2.42
C TYR A 533 -27.11 -5.14 2.78
N GLN A 534 -28.10 -6.01 2.60
CA GLN A 534 -28.02 -7.42 3.01
C GLN A 534 -28.82 -8.33 2.07
N ILE A 535 -28.41 -9.60 1.96
CA ILE A 535 -29.19 -10.68 1.34
C ILE A 535 -29.51 -11.70 2.42
N LYS A 536 -30.81 -11.98 2.61
CA LYS A 536 -31.25 -13.11 3.43
C LYS A 536 -31.58 -14.27 2.52
N PHE A 537 -31.16 -15.48 2.89
CA PHE A 537 -31.42 -16.68 2.11
C PHE A 537 -31.89 -17.83 2.98
N ASP A 538 -32.75 -18.66 2.41
CA ASP A 538 -33.26 -19.91 2.98
C ASP A 538 -33.27 -20.98 1.88
N ILE A 539 -32.54 -22.08 2.12
CA ILE A 539 -32.37 -23.19 1.21
C ILE A 539 -32.86 -24.45 1.93
N GLY A 540 -33.85 -25.11 1.33
CA GLY A 540 -34.42 -26.37 1.81
C GLY A 540 -34.45 -27.43 0.72
N PHE A 541 -34.49 -28.68 1.13
CA PHE A 541 -34.68 -29.82 0.24
C PHE A 541 -35.93 -30.59 0.65
N GLU A 542 -36.61 -31.13 -0.35
CA GLU A 542 -37.70 -32.07 -0.21
C GLU A 542 -37.34 -33.31 -1.03
N VAL A 543 -37.38 -34.48 -0.41
CA VAL A 543 -37.07 -35.76 -1.07
C VAL A 543 -38.24 -36.71 -0.90
N ASP A 544 -38.62 -37.36 -1.99
CA ASP A 544 -39.51 -38.51 -1.91
C ASP A 544 -38.65 -39.76 -1.95
N VAL A 545 -38.96 -40.69 -1.06
CA VAL A 545 -38.30 -41.99 -1.01
C VAL A 545 -39.30 -43.09 -1.28
N LYS A 546 -38.84 -44.10 -2.04
CA LYS A 546 -39.53 -45.36 -2.23
C LYS A 546 -38.61 -46.49 -1.81
N TYR A 547 -39.11 -47.36 -0.94
CA TYR A 547 -38.43 -48.59 -0.56
C TYR A 547 -39.31 -49.78 -0.91
N ASP A 548 -38.73 -50.68 -1.72
CA ASP A 548 -39.30 -51.97 -2.08
C ASP A 548 -38.31 -53.05 -1.61
N GLY A 549 -38.59 -53.70 -0.48
CA GLY A 549 -37.67 -54.69 0.07
C GLY A 549 -38.14 -55.37 1.37
N PRO A 550 -37.40 -56.38 1.86
CA PRO A 550 -37.80 -57.13 3.02
C PRO A 550 -37.86 -56.26 4.28
N ILE A 551 -38.90 -56.42 5.10
CA ILE A 551 -39.07 -55.71 6.38
C ILE A 551 -37.85 -55.85 7.32
N ASP A 552 -37.13 -56.97 7.22
CA ASP A 552 -35.96 -57.31 8.04
C ASP A 552 -34.70 -56.50 7.70
N SER A 553 -34.70 -55.72 6.60
CA SER A 553 -33.58 -54.85 6.20
C SER A 553 -33.70 -53.41 6.69
N ILE A 554 -34.85 -52.99 7.23
CA ILE A 554 -35.04 -51.60 7.69
C ILE A 554 -34.49 -51.47 9.13
N GLY A 555 -33.33 -50.83 9.30
CA GLY A 555 -32.75 -50.48 10.61
C GLY A 555 -31.38 -51.08 10.96
N LYS A 556 -30.58 -51.49 9.97
CA LYS A 556 -29.15 -51.78 10.16
C LYS A 556 -28.27 -50.58 9.85
#